data_AF-A0A3C1BRE3-F1
#
_entry.id   AF-A0A3C1BRE3-F1
#
_cell.length_a   1.000
_cell.length_b   1.000
_cell.length_c   1.000
_cell.angle_alpha   90.00
_cell.angle_beta   90.00
_cell.angle_gamma   90.00
#
_symmetry.space_group_name_H-M   'P 1'
#
loop_
_entity.id
_entity.type
_entity.pdbx_description
1 polymer ?
#
loop_
_entity_poly.entity_id
_entity_poly.type
_entity_poly.pdbx_seq_one_letter_code
_entity_poly.pdbx_strand_id
1 'polypeptide(L)'
;MEIIYSAAPLYAVLVSLVAIIPIYLSRSNPNLRESWTILAAVAKFFIVLSMVPTVLGGKEIYFKLATAYPGIDIAFKVDSLGLFFALTASFLWILT
;
A
#
# COMPACT_ATOMS: atom_id res chain seq x y z
N MET A 1 3.41 -0.97 -22.93
CA MET A 1 3.73 -0.43 -21.59
C MET A 1 4.70 -1.40 -20.95
N GLU A 2 5.83 -0.93 -20.44
CA GLU A 2 6.85 -1.80 -19.82
C GLU A 2 6.36 -2.24 -18.42
N ILE A 3 6.49 -3.52 -18.08
CA ILE A 3 6.09 -4.06 -16.77
C ILE A 3 7.32 -4.18 -15.88
N ILE A 4 7.25 -3.60 -14.68
CA ILE A 4 8.27 -3.73 -13.64
C ILE A 4 7.75 -4.59 -12.51
N TYR A 5 8.57 -5.54 -12.07
CA TYR A 5 8.28 -6.36 -10.90
C TYR A 5 8.74 -5.67 -9.62
N SER A 6 7.82 -5.37 -8.70
CA SER A 6 8.15 -4.74 -7.42
C SER A 6 7.18 -5.14 -6.32
N ALA A 7 7.67 -5.35 -5.11
CA ALA A 7 6.87 -5.68 -3.93
C ALA A 7 6.24 -4.46 -3.23
N ALA A 8 6.49 -3.23 -3.72
CA ALA A 8 5.91 -2.01 -3.16
C ALA A 8 4.38 -2.07 -2.91
N PRO A 9 3.53 -2.53 -3.85
CA PRO A 9 2.09 -2.63 -3.58
C PRO A 9 1.73 -3.62 -2.47
N LEU A 10 2.50 -4.71 -2.32
CA LEU A 10 2.32 -5.63 -1.20
C LEU A 10 2.64 -4.93 0.13
N TYR A 11 3.74 -4.18 0.20
CA TYR A 11 4.10 -3.43 1.42
C TYR A 11 3.05 -2.40 1.80
N ALA A 12 2.45 -1.69 0.83
CA ALA A 12 1.38 -0.73 1.08
C ALA A 12 0.16 -1.38 1.77
N VAL A 13 -0.18 -2.62 1.41
CA VAL A 13 -1.24 -3.40 2.06
C VAL A 13 -0.80 -3.88 3.44
N LEU A 14 0.41 -4.47 3.53
CA LEU A 14 0.94 -5.06 4.76
C LEU A 14 1.09 -4.05 5.91
N VAL A 15 1.38 -2.78 5.62
CA VAL A 15 1.46 -1.73 6.64
C VAL A 15 0.20 -1.69 7.51
N SER A 16 -0.98 -1.78 6.89
CA SER A 16 -2.26 -1.77 7.63
C SER A 16 -2.42 -3.01 8.49
N LEU A 17 -2.02 -4.17 7.96
CA LEU A 17 -2.12 -5.44 8.66
C LEU A 17 -1.20 -5.47 9.89
N VAL A 18 0.05 -5.01 9.73
CA VAL A 18 1.03 -4.93 10.81
C VAL A 18 0.61 -3.92 11.86
N ALA A 19 0.02 -2.78 11.47
CA ALA A 19 -0.43 -1.74 12.39
C ALA A 19 -1.49 -2.21 13.40
N ILE A 20 -2.25 -3.26 13.09
CA ILE A 20 -3.23 -3.86 14.01
C ILE A 20 -2.57 -4.27 15.34
N ILE A 21 -1.36 -4.82 15.28
CA ILE A 21 -0.64 -5.33 16.45
C ILE A 21 -0.35 -4.20 17.47
N PRO A 22 0.40 -3.14 17.14
CA PRO A 22 0.70 -2.07 18.09
C PRO A 22 -0.54 -1.27 18.50
N ILE A 23 -1.55 -1.11 17.61
CA ILE A 23 -2.83 -0.48 17.94
C ILE A 23 -3.55 -1.28 19.03
N TYR A 24 -3.64 -2.60 18.89
CA TYR A 24 -4.29 -3.48 19.86
C TYR A 24 -3.54 -3.55 21.19
N LEU A 25 -2.20 -3.63 21.15
CA LEU A 25 -1.37 -3.62 22.35
C LEU A 25 -1.45 -2.29 23.10
N SER A 26 -1.64 -1.18 22.37
CA SER A 26 -1.79 0.17 22.95
C SER A 26 -3.23 0.51 23.34
N ARG A 27 -4.16 -0.45 23.37
CA ARG A 27 -5.59 -0.21 23.63
C ARG A 27 -5.89 0.58 24.91
N SER A 28 -5.03 0.48 25.93
CA SER A 28 -5.19 1.16 27.21
C SER A 28 -4.71 2.62 27.20
N ASN A 29 -3.99 3.05 26.16
CA ASN A 29 -3.47 4.42 26.01
C ASN A 29 -3.95 5.02 24.67
N PRO A 30 -5.03 5.83 24.68
CA PRO A 30 -5.62 6.38 23.47
C PRO A 30 -4.62 7.14 22.58
N ASN A 31 -3.77 7.99 23.17
CA ASN A 31 -2.81 8.81 22.43
C ASN A 31 -1.77 7.95 21.69
N LEU A 32 -1.29 6.87 22.34
CA LEU A 32 -0.32 5.97 21.73
C LEU A 32 -0.97 5.16 20.59
N ARG A 33 -2.19 4.69 20.78
CA ARG A 33 -2.98 3.99 19.75
C ARG A 33 -3.19 4.87 18.51
N GLU A 34 -3.54 6.13 18.70
CA GLU A 34 -3.72 7.09 17.60
C GLU A 34 -2.40 7.39 16.89
N SER A 35 -1.31 7.53 17.65
CA SER A 35 0.03 7.70 17.07
C SER A 35 0.40 6.56 16.12
N TRP A 36 0.09 5.30 16.47
CA TRP A 36 0.30 4.15 15.59
C TRP A 36 -0.55 4.19 14.32
N THR A 37 -1.78 4.71 14.42
CA THR A 37 -2.68 4.84 13.27
C THR A 37 -2.15 5.88 12.29
N ILE A 38 -1.75 7.07 12.79
CA ILE A 38 -1.15 8.13 11.98
C ILE A 38 0.16 7.65 11.34
N LEU A 39 1.01 6.97 12.12
CA LEU A 39 2.27 6.42 11.61
C LEU A 39 2.04 5.42 10.47
N ALA A 40 1.05 4.54 10.60
CA ALA A 40 0.68 3.58 9.57
C ALA A 40 0.12 4.27 8.31
N ALA A 41 -0.69 5.31 8.46
CA ALA A 41 -1.22 6.09 7.35
C ALA A 41 -0.10 6.79 6.56
N VAL A 42 0.81 7.47 7.27
CA VAL A 42 1.97 8.14 6.68
C VAL A 42 2.91 7.14 5.99
N ALA A 43 3.22 6.01 6.63
CA ALA A 43 4.07 4.97 6.03
C ALA A 43 3.46 4.40 4.75
N LYS A 44 2.16 4.09 4.75
CA LYS A 44 1.44 3.64 3.55
C LYS A 44 1.51 4.69 2.44
N PHE A 45 1.23 5.95 2.75
CA PHE A 45 1.28 7.03 1.78
C PHE A 45 2.65 7.17 1.12
N PHE A 46 3.75 7.11 1.88
CA PHE A 46 5.10 7.16 1.30
C PHE A 46 5.42 5.96 0.40
N ILE A 47 4.94 4.75 0.75
CA ILE A 47 5.10 3.58 -0.13
C ILE A 47 4.34 3.80 -1.45
N VAL A 48 3.11 4.30 -1.39
CA VAL A 48 2.35 4.64 -2.60
C VAL A 48 3.03 5.75 -3.41
N LEU A 49 3.52 6.79 -2.74
CA LEU A 49 4.23 7.90 -3.36
C LEU A 49 5.50 7.44 -4.08
N SER A 50 6.20 6.43 -3.54
CA SER A 50 7.39 5.86 -4.19
C SER A 50 7.11 5.20 -5.54
N MET A 51 5.87 4.80 -5.82
CA MET A 51 5.47 4.19 -7.09
C MET A 51 5.17 5.22 -8.19
N VAL A 52 4.97 6.49 -7.82
CA VAL A 52 4.65 7.59 -8.74
C VAL A 52 5.65 7.77 -9.88
N PRO A 53 6.97 7.90 -9.65
CA PRO A 53 7.92 8.11 -10.74
C PRO A 53 7.91 6.95 -11.74
N THR A 54 7.71 5.71 -11.28
CA THR A 54 7.64 4.54 -12.14
C THR A 54 6.43 4.58 -13.07
N VAL A 55 5.24 4.87 -12.52
CA VAL A 55 4.00 4.87 -13.29
C VAL A 55 3.90 6.08 -14.22
N LEU A 56 4.34 7.26 -13.76
CA LEU A 56 4.45 8.45 -14.62
C LEU A 56 5.47 8.28 -15.74
N GLY A 57 6.47 7.41 -15.56
CA GLY A 57 7.40 6.99 -16.61
C GLY A 57 6.79 6.07 -17.68
N GLY A 58 5.47 5.84 -17.66
CA GLY A 58 4.78 5.00 -18.63
C GLY A 58 4.98 3.49 -18.41
N LYS A 59 5.26 3.10 -17.17
CA LYS A 59 5.47 1.69 -16.77
C LYS A 59 4.37 1.24 -15.82
N GLU A 60 4.07 -0.05 -15.82
CA GLU A 60 3.14 -0.65 -14.85
C GLU A 60 3.92 -1.45 -13.81
N ILE A 61 3.48 -1.42 -12.55
CA ILE A 61 4.07 -2.27 -11.51
C ILE A 61 3.25 -3.54 -11.38
N TYR A 62 3.92 -4.68 -11.36
CA TYR A 62 3.30 -5.98 -11.20
C TYR A 62 3.97 -6.77 -10.08
N PHE A 63 3.16 -7.41 -9.24
CA PHE A 63 3.65 -8.30 -8.20
C PHE A 63 2.78 -9.54 -8.14
N LYS A 64 3.32 -10.69 -8.55
CA LYS A 64 2.64 -11.97 -8.44
C LYS A 64 2.65 -12.43 -6.98
N LEU A 65 1.47 -12.62 -6.41
CA LEU A 65 1.31 -13.12 -5.04
C LEU A 65 1.25 -14.65 -5.03
N ALA A 66 0.40 -15.23 -5.89
CA ALA A 66 0.22 -16.67 -6.02
C ALA A 66 -0.38 -17.01 -7.40
N THR A 67 -0.31 -18.29 -7.78
CA THR A 67 -1.02 -18.81 -8.96
C THR A 67 -2.26 -19.56 -8.46
N ALA A 68 -3.46 -19.09 -8.81
CA ALA A 68 -4.70 -19.75 -8.41
C ALA A 68 -4.96 -21.01 -9.26
N TYR A 69 -4.66 -20.92 -10.55
CA TYR A 69 -4.81 -21.98 -11.55
C TYR A 69 -3.80 -21.73 -12.68
N PRO A 70 -3.35 -22.74 -13.44
CA PRO A 70 -2.47 -22.51 -14.61
C PRO A 70 -3.02 -21.42 -15.54
N GLY A 71 -2.30 -20.30 -15.67
CA GLY A 71 -2.72 -19.13 -16.45
C GLY A 71 -3.57 -18.09 -15.70
N ILE A 72 -3.88 -18.31 -14.42
CA ILE A 72 -4.64 -17.39 -13.56
C ILE A 72 -3.81 -17.04 -12.34
N ASP A 73 -3.30 -15.81 -12.33
CA ASP A 73 -2.45 -15.28 -11.27
C ASP A 73 -3.25 -14.37 -10.33
N ILE A 74 -3.01 -14.52 -9.03
CA ILE A 74 -3.37 -13.53 -8.02
C ILE A 74 -2.17 -12.60 -7.91
N ALA A 75 -2.36 -11.34 -8.30
CA ALA A 75 -1.28 -10.37 -8.37
C ALA A 75 -1.75 -8.96 -8.02
N PHE A 76 -0.84 -8.15 -7.50
CA PHE A 76 -1.02 -6.71 -7.48
C PHE A 76 -0.55 -6.14 -8.82
N LYS A 77 -1.43 -5.37 -9.45
CA LYS A 77 -1.11 -4.56 -10.63
C LYS A 77 -1.36 -3.09 -10.28
N VAL A 78 -0.39 -2.24 -10.56
CA VAL A 78 -0.50 -0.79 -10.41
C VAL A 78 -0.31 -0.14 -11.77
N ASP A 79 -1.42 0.34 -12.32
CA ASP A 79 -1.46 1.22 -13.49
C ASP A 79 -1.74 2.67 -13.06
N SER A 80 -1.84 3.59 -14.02
CA SER A 80 -2.08 5.01 -13.73
C SER A 80 -3.37 5.27 -12.95
N LEU A 81 -4.43 4.52 -13.25
CA LEU A 81 -5.73 4.68 -12.58
C LEU A 81 -5.69 4.10 -11.15
N GLY A 82 -5.10 2.92 -10.98
CA GLY A 82 -4.90 2.29 -9.68
C GLY A 82 -4.01 3.15 -8.77
N LEU A 83 -2.95 3.74 -9.32
CA LEU A 83 -2.10 4.66 -8.58
C LEU A 83 -2.85 5.93 -8.14
N PHE A 84 -3.70 6.50 -9.01
CA PHE A 84 -4.52 7.65 -8.65
C PHE A 84 -5.44 7.35 -7.45
N PHE A 85 -6.12 6.21 -7.45
CA PHE A 85 -6.94 5.80 -6.31
C PHE A 85 -6.10 5.47 -5.07
N ALA A 86 -4.94 4.84 -5.23
CA ALA A 86 -4.05 4.53 -4.11
C ALA A 86 -3.54 5.80 -3.43
N LEU A 87 -3.17 6.83 -4.19
CA LEU A 87 -2.73 8.13 -3.67
C LEU A 87 -3.85 8.84 -2.91
N THR A 88 -5.04 8.93 -3.52
CA THR A 88 -6.17 9.60 -2.89
C THR A 88 -6.61 8.88 -1.62
N ALA A 89 -6.76 7.56 -1.66
CA ALA A 89 -7.15 6.77 -0.49
C ALA A 89 -6.11 6.80 0.63
N SER A 90 -4.81 6.69 0.32
CA SER A 90 -3.76 6.74 1.35
C SER A 90 -3.57 8.13 1.95
N PHE A 91 -3.77 9.19 1.16
CA PHE A 91 -3.73 10.57 1.66
C PHE A 91 -4.92 10.88 2.57
N LEU A 92 -6.13 10.51 2.16
CA LEU A 92 -7.34 10.74 2.96
C LEU A 92 -7.26 10.04 4.31
N TRP A 93 -6.65 8.85 4.38
CA TRP A 93 -6.49 8.12 5.64
C TRP A 93 -5.60 8.84 6.66
N ILE A 94 -4.73 9.76 6.24
CA ILE A 94 -3.94 10.60 7.17
C ILE A 94 -4.86 11.63 7.85
N LEU A 95 -5.94 12.05 7.17
CA LEU A 95 -6.84 13.11 7.63
C LEU A 95 -8.06 12.58 8.41
N THR A 96 -8.34 11.27 8.34
CA THR A 96 -9.51 10.62 8.96
C THR A 96 -9.10 9.66 10.07
#